data_AF-A0A1V1PPU1-F1
#
_entry.id   AF-A0A1V1PPU1-F1
#
_cell.length_a   1.000
_cell.length_b   1.000
_cell.length_c   1.000
_cell.angle_alpha   90.00
_cell.angle_beta   90.00
_cell.angle_gamma   90.00
#
_symmetry.space_group_name_H-M   'P 1'
#
loop_
_entity.id
_entity.type
_entity.pdbx_description
1 polymer ?
#
loop_
_entity_poly.entity_id
_entity_poly.type
_entity_poly.pdbx_seq_one_letter_code
_entity_poly.pdbx_strand_id
1 'polypeptide(L)'
;MIRLLVLLLVIAGVAGYFTRPDEATMRAGADAVLEDPQNISQGLESIGATLAGDRAYSDYYVATKYVVTLSGDPVVQCWGYFQQVSCSRVVQAAADSAS
;
A
#
# COMPACT_ATOMS: atom_id res chain seq x y z
N MET A 1 34.61 10.28 -13.23
CA MET A 1 33.72 10.69 -12.12
C MET A 1 32.24 10.50 -12.48
N ILE A 2 31.74 11.07 -13.59
CA ILE A 2 30.37 10.81 -14.09
C ILE A 2 30.04 9.33 -14.31
N ARG A 3 30.98 8.53 -14.83
CA ARG A 3 30.79 7.07 -14.98
C ARG A 3 30.45 6.37 -13.66
N LEU A 4 31.07 6.78 -12.55
CA LEU A 4 30.79 6.22 -11.22
C LEU A 4 29.41 6.63 -10.71
N LEU A 5 29.02 7.88 -10.95
CA LEU A 5 27.67 8.36 -10.58
C LEU A 5 26.58 7.63 -11.34
N VAL A 6 26.77 7.41 -12.64
CA VAL A 6 25.83 6.61 -13.46
C VAL A 6 25.75 5.17 -12.95
N LEU A 7 26.89 4.57 -12.61
CA LEU A 7 26.94 3.21 -12.07
C LEU A 7 26.20 3.11 -10.72
N LEU A 8 26.37 4.09 -9.83
CA LEU A 8 25.65 4.15 -8.56
C LEU A 8 24.14 4.31 -8.73
N LEU A 9 23.69 5.14 -9.68
CA LEU A 9 22.25 5.28 -9.97
C LEU A 9 21.64 4.00 -10.51
N VAL A 10 22.37 3.28 -11.38
CA VAL A 10 21.92 1.98 -11.89
C VAL A 10 21.82 0.95 -10.75
N ILE A 11 22.84 0.88 -9.88
CA ILE A 11 22.81 -0.03 -8.72
C ILE A 11 21.65 0.31 -7.78
N ALA A 12 21.43 1.60 -7.48
CA ALA A 12 20.31 2.03 -6.63
C ALA A 12 18.95 1.69 -7.26
N GLY A 13 18.79 1.91 -8.56
CA GLY A 13 17.56 1.56 -9.28
C GLY A 13 17.27 0.07 -9.32
N VAL A 14 18.30 -0.76 -9.55
CA VAL A 14 18.17 -2.23 -9.54
C VAL A 14 17.90 -2.73 -8.12
N ALA A 15 18.61 -2.21 -7.11
CA ALA A 15 18.38 -2.57 -5.72
C ALA A 15 16.96 -2.20 -5.27
N GLY A 16 16.45 -1.03 -5.64
CA GLY A 16 15.07 -0.61 -5.38
C GLY A 16 14.03 -1.53 -6.03
N TYR A 17 14.28 -1.96 -7.26
CA TYR A 17 13.39 -2.90 -7.97
C TYR A 17 13.30 -4.27 -7.29
N PHE A 18 14.42 -4.81 -6.79
CA PHE A 18 14.44 -6.11 -6.11
C PHE A 18 13.88 -6.09 -4.69
N THR A 19 13.83 -4.92 -4.06
CA THR A 19 13.43 -4.79 -2.66
C THR A 19 11.97 -4.44 -2.49
N ARG A 20 11.25 -4.04 -3.55
CA ARG A 20 9.83 -3.67 -3.49
C ARG A 20 8.94 -4.83 -2.98
N PRO A 21 7.83 -4.54 -2.28
CA PRO A 21 6.95 -5.56 -1.77
C PRO A 21 5.96 -6.01 -2.86
N ASP A 22 5.79 -7.32 -2.97
CA ASP A 22 4.86 -7.94 -3.89
C ASP A 22 3.40 -7.79 -3.44
N GLU A 23 2.47 -8.10 -4.34
CA GLU A 23 1.04 -7.97 -4.08
C GLU A 23 0.57 -8.80 -2.88
N ALA A 24 1.10 -10.01 -2.65
CA ALA A 24 0.67 -10.86 -1.54
C ALA A 24 1.06 -10.24 -0.19
N THR A 25 2.27 -9.67 -0.11
CA THR A 25 2.73 -8.95 1.08
C THR A 25 1.88 -7.70 1.35
N MET A 26 1.53 -6.94 0.31
CA MET A 26 0.67 -5.76 0.42
C MET A 26 -0.76 -6.12 0.82
N ARG A 27 -1.29 -7.22 0.29
CA ARG A 27 -2.61 -7.74 0.64
C ARG A 27 -2.68 -8.18 2.10
N ALA A 28 -1.67 -8.92 2.57
CA ALA A 28 -1.60 -9.33 3.97
C ALA A 28 -1.57 -8.13 4.93
N GLY A 29 -0.84 -7.06 4.57
CA GLY A 29 -0.86 -5.80 5.33
C GLY A 29 -2.22 -5.12 5.35
N ALA A 30 -2.93 -5.11 4.22
CA ALA A 30 -4.29 -4.55 4.14
C ALA A 30 -5.28 -5.36 4.99
N ASP A 31 -5.21 -6.69 4.91
CA ASP A 31 -6.07 -7.60 5.68
C ASP A 31 -5.85 -7.39 7.20
N ALA A 32 -4.60 -7.21 7.65
CA ALA A 32 -4.28 -6.91 9.05
C ALA A 32 -4.91 -5.60 9.56
N VAL A 33 -4.97 -4.54 8.73
CA VAL A 33 -5.63 -3.26 9.08
C VAL A 33 -7.15 -3.39 9.10
N LEU A 34 -7.70 -4.32 8.31
CA LEU A 34 -9.13 -4.59 8.25
C LEU A 34 -9.61 -5.45 9.42
N GLU A 35 -8.77 -6.36 9.91
CA GLU A 35 -9.06 -7.28 11.02
C GLU A 35 -8.80 -6.67 12.41
N ASP A 36 -8.07 -5.55 12.51
CA ASP A 36 -7.72 -4.94 13.80
C ASP A 36 -8.96 -4.38 14.56
N PRO A 37 -9.32 -4.97 15.72
CA PRO A 37 -10.48 -4.57 16.52
C PRO A 37 -10.42 -3.15 17.07
N GLN A 38 -9.24 -2.57 17.24
CA GLN A 38 -9.09 -1.18 17.72
C GLN A 38 -9.40 -0.14 16.64
N ASN A 39 -9.37 -0.54 15.37
CA ASN A 39 -9.73 0.29 14.22
C ASN A 39 -11.19 0.09 13.77
N ILE A 40 -11.97 -0.71 14.49
CA ILE A 40 -13.40 -0.95 14.26
C ILE A 40 -14.22 0.19 14.88
N SER A 41 -14.13 1.38 14.31
CA SER A 41 -15.06 2.46 14.63
C SER A 41 -16.32 2.31 13.77
N GLN A 42 -17.38 1.72 14.35
CA GLN A 42 -18.82 1.81 14.01
C GLN A 42 -19.31 1.47 12.59
N GLY A 43 -18.44 1.35 11.57
CA GLY A 43 -18.82 1.02 10.19
C GLY A 43 -18.54 -0.42 9.76
N LEU A 44 -17.84 -1.23 10.59
CA LEU A 44 -17.39 -2.57 10.20
C LEU A 44 -18.40 -3.68 10.45
N GLU A 45 -19.43 -3.49 11.29
CA GLU A 45 -20.51 -4.47 11.45
C GLU A 45 -21.25 -4.72 10.11
N SER A 46 -21.24 -3.76 9.18
CA SER A 46 -21.78 -3.96 7.83
C SER A 46 -20.73 -4.34 6.76
N ILE A 47 -19.45 -4.04 6.99
CA ILE A 47 -18.36 -4.22 6.00
C ILE A 47 -17.61 -5.56 6.20
N GLY A 48 -17.52 -6.06 7.44
CA GLY A 48 -16.75 -7.27 7.78
C GLY A 48 -17.31 -8.58 7.19
N ALA A 49 -18.57 -8.60 6.75
CA ALA A 49 -19.22 -9.79 6.20
C ALA A 49 -19.07 -9.94 4.67
N THR A 50 -18.57 -8.92 3.96
CA THR A 50 -18.68 -8.87 2.48
C THR A 50 -17.39 -8.38 1.79
N LEU A 51 -16.21 -8.77 2.27
CA LEU A 51 -14.91 -8.43 1.67
C LEU A 51 -14.68 -9.10 0.30
N ALA A 52 -15.52 -8.74 -0.66
CA ALA A 52 -15.37 -8.83 -2.11
C ALA A 52 -15.22 -7.41 -2.68
N GLY A 53 -14.51 -6.53 -1.97
CA GLY A 53 -14.12 -5.23 -2.50
C GLY A 53 -13.14 -5.39 -3.65
N ASP A 54 -13.20 -4.50 -4.64
CA ASP A 54 -12.23 -4.48 -5.73
C ASP A 54 -10.83 -4.17 -5.18
N ARG A 55 -9.85 -4.96 -5.63
CA ARG A 55 -8.46 -4.89 -5.19
C ARG A 55 -7.62 -4.43 -6.38
N ALA A 56 -6.96 -3.29 -6.23
CA ALA A 56 -6.11 -2.74 -7.26
C ALA A 56 -4.65 -2.67 -6.75
N TYR A 57 -3.78 -3.44 -7.39
CA TYR A 57 -2.33 -3.35 -7.22
C TYR A 57 -1.73 -2.51 -8.35
N SER A 58 -0.87 -1.55 -8.00
CA SER A 58 -0.15 -0.71 -8.93
C SER A 58 1.33 -0.73 -8.61
N ASP A 59 2.15 -0.98 -9.63
CA ASP A 59 3.59 -1.13 -9.53
C ASP A 59 4.29 0.05 -10.22
N TYR A 60 4.99 0.87 -9.43
CA TYR A 60 5.69 2.08 -9.88
C TYR A 60 7.22 1.88 -9.88
N TYR A 61 7.69 0.66 -10.12
CA TYR A 61 9.12 0.27 -10.20
C TYR A 61 9.86 0.29 -8.85
N VAL A 62 9.88 1.43 -8.15
CA VAL A 62 10.50 1.61 -6.81
C VAL A 62 9.49 1.65 -5.67
N ALA A 63 8.21 1.84 -5.99
CA ALA A 63 7.13 1.89 -5.04
C ALA A 63 5.98 1.04 -5.54
N THR A 64 5.19 0.51 -4.62
CA THR A 64 3.99 -0.26 -4.95
C THR A 64 2.82 0.32 -4.18
N LYS A 65 1.63 0.26 -4.77
CA LYS A 65 0.41 0.76 -4.17
C LYS A 65 -0.64 -0.33 -4.23
N TYR A 66 -1.34 -0.54 -3.13
CA TYR A 66 -2.45 -1.49 -3.06
C TYR A 66 -3.65 -0.78 -2.46
N VAL A 67 -4.77 -0.78 -3.18
CA VAL A 67 -6.00 -0.11 -2.74
C VAL A 67 -7.12 -1.13 -2.73
N VAL A 68 -7.89 -1.12 -1.65
CA VAL A 68 -9.14 -1.86 -1.53
C VAL A 68 -10.27 -0.85 -1.59
N THR A 69 -11.17 -1.01 -2.56
CA THR A 69 -12.37 -0.19 -2.70
C THR A 69 -13.62 -1.00 -2.34
N LEU A 70 -14.60 -0.33 -1.77
CA LEU A 70 -15.92 -0.90 -1.46
C LEU A 70 -16.98 0.01 -2.06
N SER A 71 -17.81 -0.54 -2.95
CA SER A 71 -18.85 0.23 -3.65
C SER A 71 -18.33 1.50 -4.38
N GLY A 72 -17.08 1.47 -4.83
CA GLY A 72 -16.41 2.59 -5.50
C GLY A 72 -15.59 3.49 -4.58
N ASP A 73 -15.73 3.39 -3.25
CA ASP A 73 -14.98 4.22 -2.29
C ASP A 73 -13.75 3.49 -1.74
N PRO A 74 -12.55 4.11 -1.73
CA PRO A 74 -11.37 3.50 -1.15
C PRO A 74 -11.52 3.39 0.36
N VAL A 75 -11.40 2.17 0.90
CA VAL A 75 -11.47 1.91 2.34
C VAL A 75 -10.07 1.76 2.95
N VAL A 76 -9.16 1.12 2.22
CA VAL A 76 -7.77 0.89 2.64
C VAL A 76 -6.81 1.22 1.51
N GLN A 77 -5.72 1.89 1.87
CA GLN A 77 -4.62 2.17 0.98
C GLN A 77 -3.33 1.73 1.65
N CYS A 78 -2.58 0.90 0.95
CA CYS A 78 -1.23 0.50 1.32
C CYS A 78 -0.23 1.05 0.32
N TRP A 79 0.87 1.57 0.86
CA TRP A 79 2.04 1.98 0.12
C TRP A 79 3.22 1.11 0.52
N GLY A 80 3.93 0.62 -0.49
CA GLY A 80 5.14 -0.15 -0.37
C GLY A 80 6.32 0.66 -0.87
N TYR A 81 7.38 0.75 -0.06
CA TYR A 81 8.67 1.30 -0.44
C TYR A 81 9.75 0.35 0.04
N PHE A 82 10.56 -0.19 -0.88
CA PHE A 82 11.49 -1.29 -0.54
C PHE A 82 10.72 -2.41 0.18
N GLN A 83 11.26 -2.98 1.27
CA GLN A 83 10.62 -4.07 2.02
C GLN A 83 9.60 -3.57 3.06
N GLN A 84 9.32 -2.27 3.09
CA GLN A 84 8.40 -1.68 4.06
C GLN A 84 7.02 -1.51 3.42
N VAL A 85 5.99 -1.97 4.12
CA VAL A 85 4.59 -1.78 3.77
C VAL A 85 3.95 -0.92 4.85
N SER A 86 3.30 0.17 4.44
CA SER A 86 2.52 1.04 5.29
C SER A 86 1.09 1.05 4.80
N CYS A 87 0.16 0.59 5.62
CA CYS A 87 -1.26 0.53 5.31
C CYS A 87 -2.04 1.50 6.19
N SER A 88 -2.93 2.27 5.58
CA SER A 88 -3.81 3.21 6.27
C SER A 88 -5.25 3.11 5.77
N ARG A 89 -6.20 3.43 6.66
CA ARG A 89 -7.62 3.52 6.31
C ARG A 89 -7.89 4.90 5.69
N VAL A 90 -8.54 4.93 4.53
CA VAL A 90 -8.67 6.16 3.72
C VAL A 90 -9.77 7.09 4.24
N VAL A 91 -10.57 6.67 5.22
CA VAL A 91 -11.53 7.53 5.94
C VAL A 91 -10.84 8.75 6.58
N GLN A 92 -9.52 8.70 6.82
CA GLN A 92 -8.74 9.80 7.41
C GLN A 92 -7.47 10.19 6.60
N ALA A 93 -6.88 9.30 5.80
CA ALA A 93 -5.55 9.51 5.22
C ALA A 93 -5.47 10.50 4.02
N ALA A 94 -6.60 10.86 3.41
CA ALA A 94 -6.63 11.84 2.31
C ALA A 94 -6.40 13.30 2.78
N ALA A 95 -6.50 13.58 4.08
CA ALA A 95 -6.29 14.91 4.64
C ALA A 95 -4.81 15.22 4.95
N ASP A 96 -3.97 14.20 5.19
CA ASP A 96 -2.62 14.38 5.75
C ASP A 96 -1.49 14.39 4.70
N SER A 97 -1.78 14.12 3.43
CA SER A 97 -0.79 14.11 2.33
C SER A 97 -0.73 15.42 1.53
N ALA A 98 -1.51 16.43 1.94
CA ALA A 98 -1.58 17.75 1.30
C ALA A 98 -0.94 18.90 2.12
N SER A 99 -0.21 18.59 3.20
CA SER A 99 0.52 19.58 4.02
C SER A 99 2.03 19.52 3.80
#